data_AF-A0AAN7G1L9-F1
#
_entry.id   AF-A0AAN7G1L9-F1
#
_cell.length_a   1.000
_cell.length_b   1.000
_cell.length_c   1.000
_cell.angle_alpha   90.00
_cell.angle_beta   90.00
_cell.angle_gamma   90.00
#
_symmetry.space_group_name_H-M   'P 1'
#
loop_
_entity.id
_entity.type
_entity.pdbx_description
1 polymer ?
#
loop_
_entity_poly.entity_id
_entity_poly.type
_entity_poly.pdbx_seq_one_letter_code
_entity_poly.pdbx_strand_id
1 'polypeptide(L)'
;MLDRLDVMVHLQHWLTDKRARDQFLIQCSVDLEIYWNIGAGHLKPELFDHRTIFLESAMWSPSGTYLATTLKTGSVIWGGATFFKPLMFCDHNMVKLIAFSVGEKYLVSYSEYDRKGAALKIFDVKSGEVKMVIERSQGEPHISSSLAYF
;
A
#
# COMPACT_ATOMS: atom_id res chain seq x y z
N MET A 1 -15.93 -11.41 19.58
CA MET A 1 -15.73 -10.19 20.39
C MET A 1 -14.24 -9.87 20.27
N LEU A 2 -13.85 -9.13 19.23
CA LEU A 2 -12.44 -8.74 18.99
C LEU A 2 -12.27 -7.32 19.53
N ASP A 3 -11.33 -7.16 20.45
CA ASP A 3 -11.20 -5.96 21.27
C ASP A 3 -10.89 -4.71 20.45
N ARG A 4 -11.62 -3.64 20.79
CA ARG A 4 -11.35 -2.24 20.41
C ARG A 4 -9.90 -1.80 20.68
N LEU A 5 -9.17 -2.55 21.52
CA LEU A 5 -7.79 -2.28 21.93
C LEU A 5 -6.78 -2.41 20.80
N ASP A 6 -6.94 -3.35 19.86
CA ASP A 6 -6.00 -3.51 18.73
C ASP A 6 -5.99 -2.29 17.79
N VAL A 7 -7.13 -1.60 17.66
CA VAL A 7 -7.27 -0.38 16.85
C VAL A 7 -6.70 0.83 17.58
N MET A 8 -6.57 0.75 18.92
CA MET A 8 -5.92 1.77 19.74
C MET A 8 -4.40 1.60 19.83
N VAL A 9 -3.84 0.51 19.32
CA VAL A 9 -2.38 0.36 19.28
C VAL A 9 -1.82 1.29 18.21
N HIS A 10 -0.78 2.04 18.58
CA HIS A 10 -0.12 2.98 17.69
C HIS A 10 0.38 2.25 16.43
N LEU A 11 0.04 2.78 15.26
CA LEU A 11 0.43 2.20 13.96
C LEU A 11 1.95 2.11 13.73
N GLN A 12 2.73 2.77 14.60
CA GLN A 12 4.19 2.75 14.59
C GLN A 12 4.76 1.91 15.74
N HIS A 13 3.97 0.98 16.29
CA HIS A 13 4.40 0.09 17.37
C HIS A 13 5.69 -0.68 17.02
N TRP A 14 5.94 -0.96 15.73
CA TRP A 14 7.17 -1.58 15.27
C TRP A 14 8.44 -0.80 15.66
N LEU A 15 8.37 0.53 15.80
CA LEU A 15 9.47 1.37 16.31
C LEU A 15 9.85 1.07 17.76
N THR A 16 8.98 0.39 18.50
CA THR A 16 9.20 0.01 19.90
C THR A 16 9.74 -1.41 20.06
N ASP A 17 10.09 -2.09 18.97
CA ASP A 17 10.70 -3.42 19.00
C ASP A 17 12.00 -3.38 19.82
N LYS A 18 12.03 -4.15 20.92
CA LYS A 18 13.18 -4.18 21.84
C LYS A 18 14.48 -4.65 21.19
N ARG A 19 14.39 -5.31 20.03
CA ARG A 19 15.53 -5.79 19.25
C ARG A 19 15.93 -4.81 18.15
N ALA A 20 15.24 -3.67 18.02
CA ALA A 20 15.44 -2.65 17.00
C ALA A 20 15.49 -3.23 15.57
N ARG A 21 14.59 -4.18 15.28
CA ARG A 21 14.51 -4.85 13.99
C ARG A 21 13.67 -4.05 13.00
N ASP A 22 14.12 -4.02 11.75
CA ASP A 22 13.32 -3.50 10.63
C ASP A 22 12.34 -4.56 10.11
N GLN A 23 11.30 -4.10 9.42
CA GLN A 23 10.45 -4.96 8.61
C GLN A 23 10.76 -4.77 7.12
N PHE A 24 10.59 -5.83 6.34
CA PHE A 24 10.64 -5.75 4.88
C PHE A 24 9.52 -6.59 4.26
N LEU A 25 9.19 -6.25 3.02
CA LEU A 25 8.13 -6.83 2.22
C LEU A 25 8.71 -7.64 1.07
N ILE A 26 8.14 -8.81 0.80
CA ILE A 26 8.37 -9.57 -0.43
C ILE A 26 7.01 -9.79 -1.10
N GLN A 27 6.91 -9.39 -2.37
CA GLN A 27 5.77 -9.72 -3.24
C GLN A 27 6.27 -10.66 -4.34
N CYS A 28 5.73 -11.88 -4.39
CA CYS A 28 6.04 -12.84 -5.43
C CYS A 28 4.76 -13.50 -5.94
N SER A 29 4.42 -13.28 -7.20
CA SER A 29 3.17 -13.78 -7.78
C SER A 29 1.95 -13.31 -6.96
N VAL A 30 1.23 -14.24 -6.35
CA VAL A 30 0.06 -13.99 -5.49
C VAL A 30 0.42 -13.91 -4.01
N ASP A 31 1.67 -14.19 -3.62
CA ASP A 31 2.07 -14.15 -2.21
C ASP A 31 2.66 -12.79 -1.85
N LEU A 32 2.12 -12.23 -0.77
CA LEU A 32 2.61 -11.03 -0.11
C LEU A 32 3.04 -11.40 1.30
N GLU A 33 4.33 -11.29 1.57
CA GLU A 33 4.93 -11.69 2.84
C GLU A 33 5.68 -10.52 3.46
N ILE A 34 5.47 -10.31 4.76
CA ILE A 34 6.16 -9.30 5.55
C ILE A 34 6.98 -10.03 6.60
N TYR A 35 8.24 -9.65 6.71
CA TYR A 35 9.20 -10.29 7.58
C TYR A 35 9.88 -9.29 8.50
N TRP A 36 10.24 -9.73 9.70
CA TRP A 36 11.23 -9.05 10.53
C TRP A 36 12.64 -9.39 10.06
N ASN A 37 13.46 -8.37 9.90
CA ASN A 37 14.90 -8.51 9.71
C ASN A 37 15.56 -8.87 11.04
N ILE A 38 16.03 -10.10 11.16
CA ILE A 38 16.61 -10.64 12.39
C ILE A 38 18.15 -10.63 12.39
N GLY A 39 18.79 -10.00 11.39
CA GLY A 39 20.24 -9.79 11.33
C GLY A 39 21.04 -11.00 10.82
N ALA A 40 22.33 -10.76 10.54
CA ALA A 40 23.22 -11.65 9.78
C ALA A 40 23.58 -13.00 10.45
N GLY A 41 23.05 -13.30 11.65
CA GLY A 41 23.29 -14.55 12.37
C GLY A 41 22.20 -15.61 12.21
N HIS A 42 21.08 -15.26 11.58
CA HIS A 42 19.94 -16.17 11.45
C HIS A 42 19.65 -16.48 9.97
N LEU A 43 19.53 -17.76 9.67
CA LEU A 43 19.35 -18.25 8.30
C LEU A 43 17.96 -17.97 7.71
N LYS A 44 16.94 -17.71 8.54
CA LYS A 44 15.56 -17.55 8.09
C LYS A 44 14.86 -16.39 8.79
N PRO A 45 14.38 -15.36 8.07
CA PRO A 45 13.66 -14.25 8.65
C PRO A 45 12.36 -14.69 9.34
N GLU A 46 11.89 -13.90 10.30
CA GLU A 46 10.68 -14.21 11.07
C GLU A 46 9.46 -13.61 10.37
N LEU A 47 8.49 -14.45 9.99
CA LEU A 47 7.28 -14.01 9.31
C LEU A 47 6.41 -13.19 10.26
N PHE A 48 6.01 -11.99 9.81
CA PHE A 48 5.09 -11.10 10.51
C PHE A 48 3.66 -11.23 9.99
N ASP A 49 3.48 -11.20 8.67
CA ASP A 49 2.18 -11.31 8.02
C ASP A 49 2.33 -11.98 6.64
N HIS A 50 1.38 -12.82 6.25
CA HIS A 50 1.34 -13.49 4.94
C HIS A 50 -0.07 -13.48 4.38
N ARG A 51 -0.17 -13.20 3.08
CA ARG A 51 -1.42 -13.13 2.35
C ARG A 51 -1.25 -13.68 0.95
N THR A 52 -2.26 -14.43 0.51
CA THR A 52 -2.37 -14.87 -0.88
C THR A 52 -3.43 -14.03 -1.59
N ILE A 53 -2.99 -13.08 -2.41
CA ILE A 53 -3.81 -12.09 -3.10
C ILE A 53 -3.16 -11.64 -4.41
N PHE A 54 -3.97 -11.51 -5.47
CA PHE A 54 -3.50 -10.97 -6.75
C PHE A 54 -3.48 -9.43 -6.68
N LEU A 55 -2.28 -8.87 -6.64
CA LEU A 55 -2.04 -7.43 -6.54
C LEU A 55 -1.28 -6.91 -7.76
N GLU A 56 -1.55 -5.67 -8.13
CA GLU A 56 -0.75 -4.95 -9.13
C GLU A 56 0.54 -4.41 -8.51
N SER A 57 0.51 -3.96 -7.25
CA SER A 57 1.68 -3.51 -6.49
C SER A 57 1.42 -3.44 -4.99
N ALA A 58 2.49 -3.42 -4.21
CA ALA A 58 2.46 -3.11 -2.79
C ALA A 58 3.64 -2.21 -2.40
N MET A 59 3.42 -1.25 -1.51
CA MET A 59 4.48 -0.35 -1.03
C MET A 59 4.23 0.16 0.38
N TRP A 60 5.32 0.37 1.13
CA TRP A 60 5.28 1.09 2.39
C TRP A 60 5.11 2.59 2.17
N SER A 61 4.45 3.26 3.12
CA SER A 61 4.51 4.70 3.24
C SER A 61 5.89 5.15 3.74
N PRO A 62 6.32 6.41 3.51
CA PRO A 62 7.66 6.88 3.81
C PRO A 62 8.13 6.71 5.26
N SER A 63 7.22 6.74 6.23
CA SER A 63 7.55 6.55 7.65
C SER A 63 7.24 5.13 8.14
N GLY A 64 6.86 4.21 7.24
CA GLY A 64 6.51 2.82 7.58
C GLY A 64 5.24 2.67 8.41
N THR A 65 4.41 3.72 8.53
CA THR A 65 3.16 3.68 9.30
C THR A 65 2.08 2.88 8.59
N TYR A 66 2.07 2.92 7.25
CA TYR A 66 1.07 2.31 6.41
C TYR A 66 1.72 1.42 5.36
N LEU A 67 1.00 0.37 4.99
CA LEU A 67 1.25 -0.39 3.76
C LEU A 67 0.10 -0.11 2.81
N ALA A 68 0.38 0.16 1.54
CA ALA A 68 -0.63 0.19 0.48
C ALA A 68 -0.51 -1.06 -0.38
N THR A 69 -1.63 -1.70 -0.69
CA THR A 69 -1.71 -2.73 -1.74
C THR A 69 -2.71 -2.29 -2.80
N THR A 70 -2.33 -2.40 -4.07
CA THR A 70 -3.14 -1.97 -5.20
C THR A 70 -3.73 -3.17 -5.91
N LEU A 71 -5.05 -3.13 -6.12
CA LEU A 71 -5.82 -4.04 -6.95
C LEU A 71 -6.36 -3.29 -8.17
N LYS A 72 -6.87 -4.02 -9.16
CA LYS A 72 -7.58 -3.44 -10.33
C LYS A 72 -8.76 -2.55 -9.94
N THR A 73 -9.34 -2.76 -8.76
CA THR A 73 -10.49 -1.99 -8.27
C THR A 73 -10.11 -0.75 -7.47
N GLY A 74 -8.89 -0.66 -6.96
CA GLY A 74 -8.45 0.41 -6.07
C GLY A 74 -7.34 -0.03 -5.13
N SER A 75 -6.98 0.84 -4.20
CA SER A 75 -5.90 0.58 -3.24
C SER A 75 -6.45 0.42 -1.83
N VAL A 76 -5.97 -0.61 -1.13
CA VAL A 76 -6.25 -0.82 0.31
C VAL A 76 -5.07 -0.30 1.10
N ILE A 77 -5.34 0.47 2.14
CA ILE A 77 -4.31 0.92 3.08
C ILE A 77 -4.45 0.12 4.37
N TRP A 78 -3.32 -0.41 4.80
CA TRP A 78 -3.20 -1.30 5.93
C TRP A 78 -2.35 -0.69 7.03
N GLY A 79 -2.59 -1.15 8.26
CA GLY A 79 -1.72 -0.90 9.39
C GLY A 79 -2.11 -1.75 10.58
N GLY A 80 -1.27 -1.76 11.60
CA GLY A 80 -1.49 -2.55 12.81
C GLY A 80 -0.17 -2.91 13.48
N ALA A 81 -0.26 -3.26 14.75
CA ALA A 81 0.93 -3.53 15.57
C ALA A 81 1.35 -5.00 15.57
N THR A 82 0.38 -5.91 15.65
CA THR A 82 0.60 -7.37 15.73
C THR A 82 0.49 -8.02 14.36
N PHE A 83 -0.45 -7.54 13.55
CA PHE A 83 -0.67 -7.94 12.16
C PHE A 83 -1.38 -6.77 11.46
N PHE A 84 -1.36 -6.75 10.13
CA PHE A 84 -1.98 -5.67 9.39
C PHE A 84 -3.48 -5.86 9.19
N LYS A 85 -4.25 -4.83 9.53
CA LYS A 85 -5.69 -4.76 9.28
C LYS A 85 -5.97 -3.75 8.18
N PRO A 86 -6.99 -3.97 7.33
CA PRO A 86 -7.41 -2.97 6.37
C PRO A 86 -8.02 -1.82 7.16
N LEU A 87 -7.52 -0.61 6.92
CA LEU A 87 -7.97 0.59 7.61
C LEU A 87 -8.90 1.41 6.71
N MET A 88 -8.57 1.52 5.42
CA MET A 88 -9.37 2.26 4.43
C MET A 88 -9.13 1.75 3.02
N PHE A 89 -10.07 2.09 2.12
CA PHE A 89 -10.03 1.77 0.71
C PHE A 89 -10.13 3.05 -0.13
N CYS A 90 -9.24 3.18 -1.12
CA CYS A 90 -9.16 4.30 -2.05
C CYS A 90 -9.70 3.87 -3.43
N ASP A 91 -10.92 4.29 -3.79
CA ASP A 91 -11.59 3.91 -5.04
C ASP A 91 -10.97 4.61 -6.28
N HIS A 92 -10.14 3.89 -7.01
CA HIS A 92 -9.63 4.26 -8.33
C HIS A 92 -9.41 3.00 -9.15
N ASN A 93 -10.04 2.88 -10.32
CA ASN A 93 -9.94 1.66 -11.11
C ASN A 93 -8.68 1.65 -11.97
N MET A 94 -8.14 0.44 -12.22
CA MET A 94 -7.01 0.19 -13.11
C MET A 94 -5.75 0.99 -12.72
N VAL A 95 -5.51 1.15 -11.42
CA VAL A 95 -4.36 1.90 -10.90
C VAL A 95 -3.06 1.22 -11.32
N LYS A 96 -2.19 2.00 -11.94
CA LYS A 96 -0.86 1.58 -12.40
C LYS A 96 0.22 1.99 -11.41
N LEU A 97 0.07 3.18 -10.81
CA LEU A 97 1.05 3.75 -9.89
C LEU A 97 0.35 4.36 -8.68
N ILE A 98 1.02 4.26 -7.53
CA ILE A 98 0.64 4.95 -6.30
C ILE A 98 1.85 5.63 -5.69
N ALA A 99 1.62 6.71 -4.94
CA ALA A 99 2.65 7.38 -4.18
C ALA A 99 2.05 8.02 -2.93
N PHE A 100 2.72 7.85 -1.79
CA PHE A 100 2.39 8.58 -0.57
C PHE A 100 3.10 9.93 -0.54
N SER A 101 2.44 10.95 -0.01
CA SER A 101 3.11 12.17 0.43
C SER A 101 4.09 11.87 1.56
N VAL A 102 5.19 12.63 1.68
CA VAL A 102 6.21 12.46 2.74
C VAL A 102 5.60 12.45 4.15
N GLY A 103 4.66 13.35 4.43
CA GLY A 103 3.95 13.43 5.72
C GLY A 103 2.80 12.43 5.89
N GLU A 104 2.68 11.44 4.99
CA GLU A 104 1.66 10.37 5.01
C GLU A 104 0.21 10.87 5.09
N LYS A 105 -0.03 12.12 4.69
CA LYS A 105 -1.37 12.72 4.69
C LYS A 105 -2.17 12.33 3.45
N TYR A 106 -1.48 12.19 2.32
CA TYR A 106 -2.11 11.91 1.03
C TYR A 106 -1.54 10.67 0.37
N LEU A 107 -2.41 9.95 -0.33
CA LEU A 107 -2.07 8.95 -1.33
C LEU A 107 -2.49 9.49 -2.69
N VAL A 108 -1.57 9.52 -3.65
CA VAL A 108 -1.88 9.79 -5.05
C VAL A 108 -1.94 8.44 -5.77
N SER A 109 -2.95 8.25 -6.62
CA SER A 109 -3.00 7.11 -7.53
C SER A 109 -3.23 7.55 -8.97
N TYR A 110 -2.54 6.89 -9.89
CA TYR A 110 -2.57 7.15 -11.31
C TYR A 110 -3.13 5.94 -12.06
N SER A 111 -3.96 6.21 -13.06
CA SER A 111 -4.52 5.21 -13.96
C SER A 111 -4.52 5.73 -15.39
N GLU A 112 -4.18 4.85 -16.34
CA GLU A 112 -4.34 5.08 -17.79
C GLU A 112 -5.71 4.62 -18.31
N TYR A 113 -6.38 3.72 -17.58
CA TYR A 113 -7.57 3.01 -18.06
C TYR A 113 -8.75 3.06 -17.08
N ASP A 114 -8.77 4.04 -16.17
CA ASP A 114 -9.90 4.27 -15.27
C ASP A 114 -11.18 4.45 -16.09
N ARG A 115 -12.21 3.68 -15.73
CA ARG A 115 -13.48 3.63 -16.45
C ARG A 115 -14.32 4.88 -16.26
N LYS A 116 -14.06 5.66 -15.20
CA LYS A 116 -14.77 6.90 -14.87
C LYS A 116 -14.05 8.13 -15.44
N GLY A 117 -12.95 7.95 -16.18
CA GLY A 117 -12.20 9.03 -16.83
C GLY A 117 -11.15 9.71 -15.94
N ALA A 118 -10.97 9.27 -14.69
CA ALA A 118 -9.96 9.83 -13.80
C ALA A 118 -8.55 9.39 -14.24
N ALA A 119 -7.66 10.35 -14.48
CA ALA A 119 -6.24 10.09 -14.69
C ALA A 119 -5.53 9.93 -13.34
N LEU A 120 -5.79 10.87 -12.42
CA LEU A 120 -5.20 10.92 -11.09
C LEU A 120 -6.30 11.13 -10.05
N LYS A 121 -6.12 10.51 -8.89
CA LYS A 121 -6.88 10.82 -7.69
C LYS A 121 -5.94 11.03 -6.51
N ILE A 122 -6.27 12.00 -5.66
CA ILE A 122 -5.58 12.26 -4.40
C ILE A 122 -6.55 11.93 -3.28
N PHE A 123 -6.14 11.08 -2.36
CA PHE A 123 -6.93 10.62 -1.21
C PHE A 123 -6.31 11.12 0.08
N ASP A 124 -7.14 11.43 1.07
CA ASP A 124 -6.69 11.49 2.46
C ASP A 124 -6.41 10.07 2.96
N VAL A 125 -5.21 9.83 3.48
CA VAL A 125 -4.78 8.47 3.88
C VAL A 125 -5.57 7.97 5.08
N LYS A 126 -6.03 8.82 5.99
CA LYS A 126 -6.68 8.40 7.23
C LYS A 126 -8.16 8.07 7.02
N SER A 127 -8.82 8.77 6.11
CA SER A 127 -10.25 8.53 5.82
C SER A 127 -10.50 7.73 4.55
N GLY A 128 -9.54 7.66 3.62
CA GLY A 128 -9.74 7.14 2.26
C GLY A 128 -10.59 8.07 1.38
N GLU A 129 -10.91 9.29 1.85
CA GLU A 129 -11.74 10.24 1.13
C GLU A 129 -10.98 10.86 -0.04
N VAL A 130 -11.63 10.97 -1.21
CA VAL A 130 -11.08 11.65 -2.38
C VAL A 130 -11.02 13.16 -2.10
N LYS A 131 -9.83 13.73 -2.14
CA LYS A 131 -9.57 15.17 -2.01
C LYS A 131 -9.44 15.88 -3.35
N MET A 132 -9.04 15.16 -4.40
CA MET A 132 -8.94 15.70 -5.75
C MET A 132 -9.10 14.60 -6.80
N VAL A 133 -9.74 14.94 -7.91
CA VAL A 133 -9.79 14.13 -9.13
C VAL A 133 -9.25 14.99 -10.26
N ILE A 134 -8.32 14.45 -11.03
CA ILE A 134 -7.84 15.04 -12.27
C ILE A 134 -8.29 14.11 -13.39
N GLU A 135 -9.13 14.62 -14.26
CA GLU A 135 -9.65 13.88 -15.42
C GLU A 135 -8.61 13.88 -16.56
N ARG A 136 -8.66 12.86 -17.41
CA ARG A 136 -7.83 12.84 -18.63
C ARG A 136 -8.23 14.00 -19.54
N SER A 137 -7.24 14.71 -20.09
CA SER A 137 -7.53 15.71 -21.12
C SER A 137 -8.07 15.03 -22.37
N GLN A 138 -9.09 15.62 -22.99
CA GLN A 138 -9.57 15.16 -24.29
C GLN A 138 -8.50 15.44 -25.36
N GLY A 139 -7.67 14.45 -25.66
CA GLY A 139 -6.62 14.57 -26.68
C GLY A 139 -5.34 13.77 -26.45
N GLU A 140 -5.14 13.16 -25.27
CA GLU A 140 -3.97 12.30 -25.07
C GLU A 140 -4.13 10.97 -25.82
N PRO A 141 -3.22 10.64 -26.76
CA PRO A 141 -3.26 9.35 -27.45
C PRO A 141 -2.98 8.22 -26.46
N HIS A 142 -3.66 7.09 -26.64
CA HIS A 142 -3.35 5.85 -25.95
C HIS A 142 -1.91 5.43 -26.29
N ILE A 143 -0.95 5.76 -25.43
CA ILE A 143 0.38 5.14 -25.51
C ILE A 143 0.21 3.72 -25.00
N SER A 144 -0.02 2.78 -25.92
CA SER A 144 0.11 1.36 -25.64
C SER A 144 1.58 1.09 -25.28
N SER A 145 1.90 1.12 -23.99
CA SER A 145 3.22 0.74 -23.51
C SER A 145 3.35 -0.78 -23.60
N SER A 146 3.75 -1.27 -24.76
CA SER A 146 4.33 -2.60 -24.88
C SER A 146 5.63 -2.63 -24.06
N LEU A 147 5.57 -3.38 -22.97
CA LEU A 147 6.64 -3.95 -22.16
C LEU A 147 8.08 -3.59 -22.61
N ALA A 148 8.78 -2.82 -21.78
CA ALA A 148 10.23 -2.89 -21.66
C ALA A 148 10.56 -3.15 -20.19
N TYR A 149 10.64 -4.43 -19.83
CA TYR A 149 11.35 -4.86 -18.63
C TYR A 149 12.83 -4.96 -19.02
N PHE A 150 13.70 -4.26 -18.29
CA PHE A 150 15.11 -4.60 -18.12
C PHE A 150 15.31 -4.99 -16.66
#